data_AF-A0A6A2WP18-F1
#
_entry.id   AF-A0A6A2WP18-F1
#
_cell.length_a   1.000
_cell.length_b   1.000
_cell.length_c   1.000
_cell.angle_alpha   90.00
_cell.angle_beta   90.00
_cell.angle_gamma   90.00
#
_symmetry.space_group_name_H-M   'P 1'
#
loop_
_entity.id
_entity.type
_entity.pdbx_description
1 polymer ?
#
loop_
_entity_poly.entity_id
_entity_poly.type
_entity_poly.pdbx_seq_one_letter_code
_entity_poly.pdbx_strand_id
1 'polypeptide(L)'
;MVQRLTYRTRHSYATKSNQHRVVKTPGGKLVYQTTKKRASGPKCPVTGKRIQGIPHLRPAEYKRSRLPRNRRTVNRAYGGVLSGSAVRERIIRAFFGGGAEDCEEGAEDSEGKRKAIIQELEFQYGKFWQMD
;
A
#
# COMPACT_ATOMS: atom_id res chain seq x y z
N MET A 1 8.28 -35.61 14.00
CA MET A 1 8.86 -34.29 14.33
C MET A 1 8.83 -33.40 13.08
N VAL A 2 8.43 -32.13 13.17
CA VAL A 2 8.39 -31.21 12.01
C VAL A 2 9.80 -30.78 11.60
N GLN A 3 10.06 -30.67 10.29
CA GLN A 3 11.37 -30.24 9.77
C GLN A 3 11.67 -28.78 10.17
N ARG A 4 12.72 -28.58 10.97
CA ARG A 4 13.23 -27.25 11.35
C ARG A 4 14.14 -26.69 10.25
N LEU A 5 14.21 -25.36 10.15
CA LEU A 5 14.93 -24.65 9.10
C LEU A 5 15.96 -23.68 9.67
N THR A 6 17.10 -23.57 9.00
CA THR A 6 18.17 -22.61 9.32
C THR A 6 18.28 -21.54 8.23
N TYR A 7 18.69 -20.33 8.60
CA TYR A 7 18.91 -19.26 7.63
C TYR A 7 20.04 -19.63 6.65
N ARG A 8 19.83 -19.37 5.36
CA ARG A 8 20.81 -19.66 4.30
C ARG A 8 21.81 -18.54 4.06
N THR A 9 21.47 -17.32 4.46
CA THR A 9 22.31 -16.14 4.31
C THR A 9 23.21 -16.00 5.53
N ARG A 10 24.35 -15.31 5.38
CA ARG A 10 25.32 -15.06 6.46
C ARG A 10 24.74 -14.29 7.65
N HIS A 11 23.65 -13.53 7.44
CA HIS A 11 22.97 -12.79 8.51
C HIS A 11 22.03 -13.72 9.31
N SER A 12 22.34 -13.88 10.60
CA SER A 12 21.62 -14.74 11.55
C SER A 12 20.43 -14.08 12.24
N TYR A 13 20.30 -12.74 12.17
CA TYR A 13 19.27 -12.00 12.89
C TYR A 13 17.95 -11.86 12.13
N ALA A 14 16.84 -11.84 12.89
CA ALA A 14 15.48 -11.65 12.40
C ALA A 14 15.16 -10.16 12.15
N THR A 15 15.76 -9.60 11.10
CA THR A 15 15.54 -8.19 10.71
C THR A 15 14.50 -8.07 9.60
N LYS A 16 13.91 -6.86 9.44
CA LYS A 16 12.92 -6.58 8.38
C LYS A 16 13.47 -6.81 6.95
N SER A 17 14.79 -6.75 6.74
CA SER A 17 15.42 -7.04 5.44
C SER A 17 15.67 -8.53 5.22
N ASN A 18 15.83 -9.31 6.28
CA ASN A 18 16.08 -10.74 6.26
C ASN A 18 14.78 -11.54 6.41
N GLN A 19 13.72 -11.12 5.70
CA GLN A 19 12.45 -11.83 5.68
C GLN A 19 12.51 -13.02 4.73
N HIS A 20 11.99 -14.18 5.15
CA HIS A 20 12.04 -15.42 4.38
C HIS A 20 10.65 -16.02 4.18
N ARG A 21 10.47 -16.70 3.04
CA ARG A 21 9.32 -17.58 2.79
C ARG A 21 9.79 -19.02 2.85
N VAL A 22 9.04 -19.86 3.57
CA VAL A 22 9.24 -21.31 3.54
C VAL A 22 8.65 -21.86 2.24
N VAL A 23 9.46 -22.53 1.44
CA VAL A 23 9.06 -23.11 0.16
C VAL A 23 9.42 -24.60 0.14
N LYS A 24 8.51 -25.45 -0.34
CA LYS A 24 8.82 -26.84 -0.68
C LYS A 24 9.54 -26.87 -2.02
N THR A 25 10.75 -27.40 -2.00
CA THR A 25 11.51 -27.66 -3.23
C THR A 25 10.95 -28.89 -3.95
N PRO A 26 11.17 -29.04 -5.26
CA PRO A 26 10.77 -30.24 -6.00
C PRO A 26 11.28 -31.55 -5.38
N GLY A 27 12.44 -31.53 -4.74
CA GLY A 27 12.99 -32.66 -3.98
C GLY A 27 12.34 -32.91 -2.62
N GLY A 28 11.17 -32.34 -2.34
CA GLY A 28 10.40 -32.56 -1.11
C GLY A 28 10.93 -31.88 0.15
N LYS A 29 12.04 -31.14 0.06
CA LYS A 29 12.67 -30.48 1.22
C LYS A 29 12.09 -29.08 1.44
N LEU A 30 11.78 -28.72 2.69
CA LEU A 30 11.46 -27.35 3.07
C LEU A 30 12.73 -26.50 3.13
N VAL A 31 12.70 -25.31 2.54
CA VAL A 31 13.85 -24.40 2.45
C VAL A 31 13.40 -22.95 2.59
N TYR A 32 14.19 -22.10 3.25
CA TYR A 32 13.98 -20.65 3.23
C TYR A 32 14.42 -20.03 1.91
N GLN A 33 13.54 -19.20 1.33
CA GLN A 33 13.89 -18.29 0.24
C GLN A 33 13.77 -16.85 0.72
N THR A 34 14.80 -16.05 0.45
CA THR A 34 14.82 -14.64 0.83
C THR A 34 13.76 -13.87 0.05
N THR A 35 12.89 -13.19 0.79
CA THR A 35 11.87 -12.31 0.23
C THR A 35 12.30 -10.86 0.34
N LYS A 36 11.99 -10.09 -0.71
CA LYS A 36 12.21 -8.65 -0.70
C LYS A 36 11.13 -7.97 0.17
N LYS A 37 11.49 -6.86 0.81
CA LYS A 37 10.51 -6.00 1.50
C LYS A 37 9.41 -5.58 0.53
N ARG A 38 8.16 -5.61 1.01
CA ARG A 38 7.00 -5.12 0.25
C ARG A 38 7.15 -3.62 0.00
N ALA A 39 6.93 -3.20 -1.24
CA ALA A 39 7.01 -1.80 -1.63
C ALA A 39 5.68 -1.09 -1.36
N SER A 40 5.74 0.15 -0.88
CA SER A 40 4.63 1.09 -1.03
C SER A 40 4.58 1.58 -2.48
N GLY A 41 3.39 1.58 -3.07
CA GLY A 41 3.16 2.16 -4.39
C GLY A 41 3.22 3.69 -4.36
N PRO A 42 3.25 4.33 -5.54
CA PRO A 42 3.21 5.79 -5.63
C PRO A 42 1.87 6.34 -5.12
N LYS A 43 1.97 7.38 -4.29
CA LYS A 43 0.82 8.08 -3.70
C LYS A 43 0.72 9.49 -4.25
N CYS A 44 -0.49 10.00 -4.34
CA CYS A 44 -0.75 11.40 -4.61
C CYS A 44 -0.34 12.22 -3.37
N PRO A 45 0.42 13.32 -3.52
CA PRO A 45 0.79 14.18 -2.40
C PRO A 45 -0.42 14.92 -1.79
N VAL A 46 -1.40 15.32 -2.61
CA VAL A 46 -2.58 16.09 -2.15
C VAL A 46 -3.58 15.18 -1.44
N THR A 47 -4.03 14.12 -2.12
CA THR A 47 -5.10 13.25 -1.61
C THR A 47 -4.59 12.13 -0.70
N GLY A 48 -3.28 11.87 -0.66
CA GLY A 48 -2.69 10.68 0.01
C GLY A 48 -3.04 9.32 -0.62
N LYS A 49 -4.02 9.29 -1.54
CA LYS A 49 -4.51 8.09 -2.24
C LYS A 49 -3.45 7.53 -3.19
N ARG A 50 -3.44 6.21 -3.33
CA ARG A 50 -2.58 5.50 -4.30
C ARG A 50 -2.94 5.87 -5.74
N ILE A 51 -1.93 5.99 -6.61
CA ILE A 51 -2.16 6.26 -8.02
C ILE A 51 -2.56 4.97 -8.72
N GLN A 52 -3.78 4.97 -9.27
CA GLN A 52 -4.31 3.83 -10.01
C GLN A 52 -3.59 3.65 -11.35
N GLY A 53 -3.44 2.39 -11.77
CA GLY A 53 -2.82 2.01 -13.03
C GLY A 53 -1.29 1.86 -12.99
N ILE A 54 -0.63 2.14 -11.85
CA ILE A 54 0.82 1.99 -11.70
C ILE A 54 1.14 0.84 -10.73
N PRO A 55 2.03 -0.10 -11.08
CA PRO A 55 2.30 -1.29 -10.27
C PRO A 55 3.13 -0.97 -9.02
N HIS A 56 2.88 -1.65 -7.90
CA HIS A 56 3.58 -1.40 -6.65
C HIS A 56 4.87 -2.24 -6.59
N LEU A 57 5.96 -1.68 -7.11
CA LEU A 57 7.26 -2.36 -7.21
C LEU A 57 8.34 -1.61 -6.45
N ARG A 58 9.47 -2.27 -6.16
CA ARG A 58 10.61 -1.58 -5.53
C ARG A 58 11.28 -0.64 -6.55
N PRO A 59 11.96 0.44 -6.12
CA PRO A 59 12.61 1.39 -7.04
C PRO A 59 13.57 0.73 -8.05
N ALA A 60 14.25 -0.35 -7.66
CA ALA A 60 15.13 -1.11 -8.55
C ALA A 60 14.39 -1.84 -9.69
N GLU A 61 13.09 -2.12 -9.54
CA GLU A 61 12.24 -2.76 -10.53
C GLU A 61 11.58 -1.73 -11.46
N TYR A 62 11.47 -0.46 -11.04
CA TYR A 62 11.03 0.66 -11.88
C TYR A 62 12.06 1.13 -12.91
N LYS A 63 13.28 0.58 -12.88
CA LYS A 63 14.32 0.90 -13.86
C LYS A 63 13.84 0.62 -15.29
N ARG A 64 14.28 1.47 -16.23
CA ARG A 64 13.90 1.41 -17.65
C ARG A 64 14.22 0.07 -18.31
N SER A 65 15.22 -0.66 -17.81
CA SER A 65 15.60 -1.99 -18.30
C SER A 65 14.63 -3.11 -17.93
N ARG A 66 13.79 -2.93 -16.89
CA ARG A 66 12.86 -3.95 -16.40
C ARG A 66 11.41 -3.62 -16.70
N LEU A 67 11.03 -2.34 -16.65
CA LEU A 67 9.67 -1.90 -16.90
C LEU A 67 9.60 -0.90 -18.08
N PRO A 68 8.71 -1.13 -19.06
CA PRO A 68 8.45 -0.17 -20.14
C PRO A 68 7.79 1.11 -19.61
N ARG A 69 7.76 2.17 -20.43
CA ARG A 69 7.23 3.49 -20.03
C ARG A 69 5.74 3.45 -19.73
N ASN A 70 4.94 2.79 -20.57
CA ASN A 70 3.50 2.65 -20.41
C ASN A 70 3.06 2.04 -19.06
N ARG A 71 3.88 1.16 -18.46
CA ARG A 71 3.60 0.58 -17.13
C ARG A 71 4.04 1.49 -15.98
N ARG A 72 4.83 2.53 -16.24
CA ARG A 72 5.34 3.45 -15.22
C ARG A 72 4.54 4.73 -15.12
N THR A 73 3.67 5.01 -16.10
CA THR A 73 2.88 6.24 -16.17
C THR A 73 1.46 5.98 -16.62
N VAL A 74 0.59 6.96 -16.35
CA VAL A 74 -0.74 7.03 -16.91
C VAL A 74 -0.77 8.10 -17.99
N ASN A 75 -1.45 7.84 -19.10
CA ASN A 75 -1.57 8.77 -20.23
C ASN A 75 -2.59 9.89 -19.91
N ARG A 76 -2.18 10.84 -19.05
CA ARG A 76 -2.91 12.08 -18.73
C ARG A 76 -1.94 13.13 -18.19
N ALA A 77 -2.39 14.37 -18.07
CA ALA A 77 -1.64 15.41 -17.35
C ALA A 77 -1.31 14.97 -15.90
N TYR A 78 -0.09 15.23 -15.45
CA TYR A 78 0.45 14.82 -14.14
C TYR A 78 0.36 13.31 -13.85
N GLY A 79 0.32 12.47 -14.88
CA GLY A 79 0.25 11.01 -14.77
C GLY A 79 1.40 10.42 -13.97
N GLY A 80 1.08 9.74 -12.86
CA GLY A 80 2.08 9.14 -11.96
C GLY A 80 2.54 10.04 -10.81
N VAL A 81 2.03 11.27 -10.74
CA VAL A 81 2.26 12.18 -9.60
C VAL A 81 0.94 12.49 -8.88
N LEU A 82 -0.09 12.88 -9.63
CA LEU A 82 -1.40 13.24 -9.07
C LEU A 82 -2.47 12.19 -9.35
N SER A 83 -3.47 12.10 -8.46
CA SER A 83 -4.71 11.35 -8.67
C SER A 83 -5.57 12.02 -9.75
N GLY A 84 -6.50 11.27 -10.35
CA GLY A 84 -7.40 11.83 -11.37
C GLY A 84 -8.29 12.95 -10.84
N SER A 85 -8.76 12.84 -9.60
CA SER A 85 -9.58 13.88 -8.93
C SER A 85 -8.79 15.16 -8.72
N ALA A 86 -7.57 15.07 -8.16
CA ALA A 86 -6.72 16.22 -7.91
C ALA A 86 -6.32 16.96 -9.20
N VAL A 87 -6.19 16.24 -10.32
CA VAL A 87 -5.95 16.87 -11.63
C VAL A 87 -7.19 17.64 -12.09
N ARG A 88 -8.39 17.08 -11.92
CA ARG A 88 -9.65 17.75 -12.28
C ARG A 88 -9.85 19.03 -11.47
N GLU A 89 -9.71 18.95 -10.15
CA GLU A 89 -9.81 20.10 -9.24
C GLU A 89 -8.81 21.20 -9.61
N ARG A 90 -7.56 20.82 -9.94
CA ARG A 90 -6.53 21.76 -10.38
C ARG A 90 -6.90 22.47 -11.68
N ILE A 91 -7.50 21.77 -12.64
CA ILE A 91 -7.96 22.38 -13.90
C ILE A 91 -9.11 23.35 -13.64
N ILE A 92 -10.10 22.95 -12.84
CA ILE A 92 -11.26 23.80 -12.50
C ILE A 92 -10.80 25.04 -11.74
N ARG A 93 -9.91 24.88 -10.75
CA ARG A 93 -9.33 26.00 -10.00
C ARG A 93 -8.51 26.94 -10.89
N ALA A 94 -7.69 26.40 -11.80
CA ALA A 94 -6.93 27.24 -12.74
C ALA A 94 -7.85 28.00 -13.70
N PHE A 95 -8.99 27.43 -14.08
CA PHE A 95 -9.93 28.03 -15.01
C PHE A 95 -10.84 29.08 -14.37
N PHE A 96 -11.39 28.81 -13.17
CA PHE A 96 -12.38 29.67 -12.51
C PHE A 96 -11.84 30.48 -11.32
N GLY A 97 -10.74 30.07 -10.70
CA GLY A 97 -10.36 30.50 -9.35
C GLY A 97 -8.88 30.78 -9.20
N GLY A 98 -8.40 31.84 -9.86
CA GLY A 98 -7.06 32.42 -9.67
C GLY A 98 -6.74 32.93 -8.25
N GLY A 99 -7.38 32.40 -7.20
CA GLY A 99 -7.13 32.70 -5.81
C GLY A 99 -8.17 32.06 -4.91
N ALA A 100 -7.86 30.91 -4.32
CA ALA A 100 -8.49 30.36 -3.10
C ALA A 100 -7.78 29.06 -2.74
N GLU A 101 -6.79 29.18 -1.85
CA GLU A 101 -6.38 28.28 -0.77
C GLU A 101 -6.36 26.76 -0.97
N ASP A 102 -5.32 26.15 -0.43
CA ASP A 102 -5.01 24.72 -0.50
C ASP A 102 -6.16 23.87 0.05
N CYS A 103 -6.79 23.06 -0.80
CA CYS A 103 -7.67 22.00 -0.34
C CYS A 103 -6.78 20.82 0.09
N GLU A 104 -6.33 20.81 1.35
CA GLU A 104 -5.99 19.57 2.02
C GLU A 104 -7.29 18.78 2.26
N GLU A 105 -7.79 18.11 1.23
CA GLU A 105 -8.71 16.99 1.46
C GLU A 105 -7.86 15.75 1.76
N GLY A 106 -7.39 15.73 3.00
CA GLY A 106 -7.01 14.51 3.70
C GLY A 106 -8.14 13.50 3.51
N ALA A 107 -7.79 12.33 2.98
CA ALA A 107 -8.74 11.26 2.76
C ALA A 107 -9.38 10.88 4.10
N GLU A 108 -10.61 11.35 4.34
CA GLU A 108 -11.35 10.95 5.54
C GLU A 108 -11.44 9.43 5.62
N ASP A 109 -10.86 8.93 6.70
CA ASP A 109 -10.58 7.54 6.95
C ASP A 109 -11.85 6.71 6.98
N SER A 110 -12.04 5.91 5.92
CA SER A 110 -12.95 4.76 5.94
C SER A 110 -12.68 3.78 7.11
N GLU A 111 -11.51 3.87 7.75
CA GLU A 111 -11.16 3.14 8.96
C GLU A 111 -11.81 3.74 10.23
N GLY A 112 -12.02 5.06 10.29
CA GLY A 112 -12.72 5.74 11.39
C GLY A 112 -14.20 5.41 11.42
N LYS A 113 -14.86 5.43 10.24
CA LYS A 113 -16.28 5.02 10.11
C LYS A 113 -16.49 3.55 10.48
N ARG A 114 -15.56 2.65 10.12
CA ARG A 114 -15.63 1.24 10.52
C ARG A 114 -15.43 1.03 12.02
N LYS A 115 -14.51 1.77 12.66
CA LYS A 115 -14.29 1.71 14.11
C LYS A 115 -15.49 2.28 14.89
N ALA A 116 -16.08 3.38 14.42
CA ALA A 116 -17.29 3.95 14.99
C ALA A 116 -18.46 2.96 14.90
N ILE A 117 -18.68 2.31 13.75
CA ILE A 117 -19.72 1.29 13.58
C ILE A 117 -19.48 0.08 14.52
N ILE A 118 -18.24 -0.38 14.68
CA ILE A 118 -17.93 -1.49 15.60
C ILE A 118 -18.21 -1.09 17.05
N GLN A 119 -17.86 0.13 17.44
CA GLN A 119 -18.11 0.66 18.79
C GLN A 119 -19.62 0.85 19.05
N GLU A 120 -20.38 1.27 18.04
CA GLU A 120 -21.85 1.38 18.09
C GLU A 120 -22.52 0.00 18.22
N LEU A 121 -22.03 -1.00 17.49
CA LEU A 121 -22.48 -2.39 17.61
C LEU A 121 -22.09 -3.00 18.96
N GLU A 122 -20.90 -2.74 19.50
CA GLU A 122 -20.53 -3.14 20.86
C GLU A 122 -21.41 -2.47 21.92
N PHE A 123 -21.82 -1.22 21.72
CA PHE A 123 -22.74 -0.53 22.64
C PHE A 123 -24.18 -1.06 22.55
N GLN A 124 -24.64 -1.41 21.35
CA GLN A 124 -25.99 -1.90 21.09
C GLN A 124 -26.18 -3.38 21.47
N TYR A 125 -25.11 -4.20 21.37
CA TYR A 125 -25.15 -5.65 21.62
C TYR A 125 -24.33 -6.09 22.87
N GLY A 126 -23.55 -5.22 23.48
CA GLY A 126 -22.73 -5.50 24.68
C GLY A 126 -23.52 -5.57 26.00
N LYS A 127 -24.81 -5.25 25.98
CA LYS A 127 -25.73 -5.42 27.12
C LYS A 127 -26.38 -6.81 27.18
N PHE A 128 -25.88 -7.80 26.44
CA PHE A 128 -26.44 -9.17 26.43
C PHE A 128 -25.56 -10.22 27.15
N TRP A 129 -24.42 -9.84 27.74
CA TRP A 129 -23.55 -10.75 28.50
C TRP A 129 -23.20 -10.22 29.90
N GLN A 130 -24.18 -9.65 30.59
CA GLN A 130 -24.01 -9.27 32.00
C GLN A 130 -25.31 -9.49 32.78
N MET A 131 -25.74 -10.74 32.88
CA MET A 131 -26.56 -11.24 33.98
C MET A 131 -26.24 -12.73 34.17
N ASP A 132 -26.20 -13.11 35.45
CA ASP A 132 -25.88 -14.42 36.05
C ASP A 132 -24.42 -14.64 36.52
#